data_AF-E4PRZ2-F1
#
_entry.id   AF-E4PRZ2-F1
#
_cell.length_a   1.000
_cell.length_b   1.000
_cell.length_c   1.000
_cell.angle_alpha   90.00
_cell.angle_beta   90.00
_cell.angle_gamma   90.00
#
_symmetry.space_group_name_H-M   'P 1'
#
loop_
_entity.id
_entity.type
_entity.pdbx_description
1 polymer ?
#
loop_
_entity_poly.entity_id
_entity_poly.type
_entity_poly.pdbx_seq_one_letter_code
_entity_poly.pdbx_strand_id
1 'polypeptide(L)' 'MNLAAVAIAILWFASAVFTYAVHGWLKDTDNQLQRPHRLGGITIPGNVIRIYMLMLILGEIGGTAILLAGVLL' A
#
# COMPACT_ATOMS: atom_id res chain seq x y z
N MET A 1 -0.84 4.98 21.27
CA MET A 1 -0.63 5.57 19.93
C MET A 1 0.43 4.82 19.15
N ASN A 2 1.62 4.56 19.72
CA ASN A 2 2.70 3.83 19.04
C ASN A 2 2.30 2.44 18.52
N LEU A 3 1.60 1.63 19.33
CA LEU A 3 1.14 0.30 18.91
C LEU A 3 0.20 0.37 17.68
N ALA A 4 -0.72 1.34 17.65
CA ALA A 4 -1.60 1.53 16.50
C ALA A 4 -0.83 2.03 15.27
N ALA A 5 0.11 2.97 15.47
CA ALA A 5 0.94 3.50 14.39
C ALA A 5 1.79 2.41 13.72
N VAL A 6 2.45 1.55 14.50
CA VAL A 6 3.21 0.43 13.95
C VAL A 6 2.31 -0.61 13.28
N ALA A 7 1.15 -0.93 13.88
CA ALA A 7 0.21 -1.87 13.28
C ALA A 7 -0.31 -1.38 11.92
N ILE A 8 -0.65 -0.08 11.81
CA ILE A 8 -1.10 0.54 10.56
C ILE A 8 0.01 0.52 9.51
N ALA A 9 1.24 0.89 9.87
CA ALA A 9 2.37 0.87 8.94
C ALA A 9 2.64 -0.54 8.40
N ILE A 10 2.65 -1.56 9.29
CA ILE A 10 2.82 -2.97 8.89
C ILE A 10 1.67 -3.43 7.98
N LEU A 11 0.43 -3.07 8.29
CA LEU A 11 -0.75 -3.45 7.49
C LEU A 11 -0.64 -2.95 6.04
N TRP A 12 -0.26 -1.69 5.84
CA TRP A 12 -0.11 -1.11 4.51
C TRP A 12 1.11 -1.62 3.76
N PHE A 13 2.24 -1.78 4.45
CA PHE A 13 3.42 -2.40 3.86
C PHE A 13 3.13 -3.84 3.40
N ALA A 14 2.51 -4.64 4.27
CA ALA A 14 2.16 -6.02 3.97
C ALA A 14 1.15 -6.12 2.81
N SER A 15 0.16 -5.23 2.74
CA SER A 15 -0.81 -5.24 1.63
C SER A 15 -0.18 -4.85 0.28
N ALA A 16 0.80 -3.94 0.28
CA ALA A 16 1.58 -3.59 -0.91
C ALA A 16 2.43 -4.77 -1.40
N VAL A 17 3.17 -5.42 -0.49
CA VAL A 17 3.97 -6.61 -0.82
C VAL A 17 3.06 -7.76 -1.29
N PHE A 18 1.92 -7.94 -0.63
CA PHE A 18 0.95 -8.96 -1.01
C PHE A 18 0.38 -8.73 -2.41
N THR A 19 -0.01 -7.50 -2.76
CA THR A 19 -0.51 -7.21 -4.11
C THR A 19 0.55 -7.41 -5.18
N TYR A 20 1.82 -7.11 -4.90
CA TYR A 20 2.93 -7.45 -5.79
C TYR A 20 3.11 -8.97 -5.94
N ALA A 21 3.02 -9.73 -4.84
CA ALA A 21 3.07 -11.19 -4.89
C ALA A 21 1.91 -11.80 -5.70
N VAL A 22 0.71 -11.22 -5.60
CA VAL A 22 -0.45 -11.60 -6.42
C VAL A 22 -0.15 -11.35 -7.91
N HIS A 23 0.49 -10.24 -8.26
CA HIS A 23 0.89 -10.02 -9.67
C HIS A 23 1.91 -11.06 -10.15
N GLY A 24 2.87 -11.40 -9.29
CA GLY A 24 3.81 -12.49 -9.55
C GLY A 24 3.11 -13.83 -9.81
N TRP A 25 2.10 -14.16 -9.00
CA TRP A 25 1.29 -15.37 -9.18
C TRP A 25 0.52 -15.35 -10.52
N LEU A 26 -0.10 -14.22 -10.84
CA LEU A 26 -0.91 -14.06 -12.04
C LEU A 26 -0.07 -13.85 -13.32
N LYS A 27 1.26 -13.73 -13.17
CA LYS A 27 2.23 -13.49 -14.26
C LYS A 27 1.97 -12.18 -15.01
N ASP A 28 1.38 -11.19 -14.36
CA ASP A 28 1.15 -9.84 -14.88
C ASP A 28 2.12 -8.85 -14.21
N THR A 29 3.41 -9.19 -14.23
CA THR A 29 4.48 -8.42 -13.57
C THR A 29 4.91 -7.16 -14.32
N ASP A 30 4.07 -6.65 -15.23
CA ASP A 30 4.26 -5.32 -15.79
C ASP A 30 4.17 -4.26 -14.68
N ASN A 31 4.41 -2.99 -15.00
CA ASN A 31 4.24 -1.91 -14.03
C ASN A 31 2.79 -1.92 -13.50
N GLN A 32 2.60 -2.29 -12.22
CA GLN A 32 1.29 -2.39 -11.54
C GLN A 32 0.48 -1.08 -11.59
N LEU A 33 1.15 0.07 -11.74
CA LEU A 33 0.51 1.39 -11.85
C LEU A 33 0.34 1.86 -13.31
N GLN A 34 0.71 1.03 -14.29
CA GLN A 34 0.48 1.29 -15.70
C GLN A 34 -1.02 1.35 -15.99
N ARG A 35 -1.40 2.25 -16.91
CA ARG A 35 -2.78 2.35 -17.40
C ARG A 35 -2.95 1.54 -18.69
N PRO A 36 -4.10 0.85 -18.87
CA PRO A 36 -5.15 0.64 -17.86
C PRO A 36 -4.65 -0.25 -16.71
N HIS A 37 -5.03 0.08 -15.46
CA HIS A 37 -4.61 -0.70 -14.29
C HIS A 37 -5.21 -2.10 -14.40
N ARG A 38 -4.37 -3.13 -14.30
CA ARG A 38 -4.79 -4.53 -14.43
C ARG A 38 -4.37 -5.33 -13.21
N LEU A 39 -5.13 -6.39 -12.96
CA LEU A 39 -4.81 -7.46 -12.04
C LEU A 39 -5.26 -8.77 -12.69
N GLY A 40 -4.31 -9.50 -13.26
CA GLY A 40 -4.54 -10.59 -14.21
C GLY A 40 -5.39 -10.13 -15.40
N GLY A 41 -6.52 -10.78 -15.61
CA GLY A 41 -7.47 -10.45 -16.68
C GLY A 41 -8.43 -9.29 -16.38
N ILE A 42 -8.39 -8.73 -15.17
CA ILE A 42 -9.38 -7.73 -14.70
C ILE A 42 -8.78 -6.33 -14.81
N THR A 43 -9.59 -5.36 -15.27
CA THR A 43 -9.22 -3.94 -15.24
C THR A 43 -9.74 -3.29 -13.96
N ILE A 44 -8.83 -2.71 -13.18
CA ILE A 44 -9.16 -2.00 -11.95
C ILE A 44 -9.48 -0.53 -12.27
N PRO A 45 -10.61 0.03 -11.77
CA PRO A 45 -10.91 1.45 -11.94
C PRO A 45 -9.83 2.34 -11.34
N GLY A 46 -9.40 3.37 -12.07
CA GLY A 46 -8.31 4.27 -11.62
C GLY A 46 -8.59 4.98 -10.29
N ASN A 47 -9.86 5.23 -9.96
CA ASN A 47 -10.24 5.81 -8.66
C ASN A 47 -9.93 4.87 -7.49
N VAL A 48 -10.05 3.56 -7.68
CA VAL A 48 -9.74 2.57 -6.64
C VAL A 48 -8.24 2.58 -6.35
N ILE A 49 -7.41 2.55 -7.39
CA ILE A 49 -5.95 2.65 -7.25
C ILE A 49 -5.55 3.97 -6.57
N ARG A 50 -6.19 5.08 -6.96
CA ARG A 50 -5.91 6.39 -6.34
C ARG A 50 -6.25 6.41 -4.84
N ILE A 51 -7.42 5.89 -4.45
CA ILE A 51 -7.82 5.81 -3.04
C ILE A 51 -6.87 4.90 -2.26
N TYR A 52 -6.53 3.75 -2.82
CA TYR A 52 -5.57 2.82 -2.20
C TYR A 52 -4.22 3.51 -1.94
N MET A 53 -3.65 4.16 -2.96
CA MET A 53 -2.37 4.87 -2.83
C MET A 53 -2.43 5.99 -1.78
N LEU A 54 -3.53 6.76 -1.73
CA LEU A 54 -3.71 7.79 -0.71
C LEU A 54 -3.74 7.20 0.70
N MET A 55 -4.48 6.11 0.90
CA MET A 55 -4.58 5.46 2.22
C MET A 55 -3.26 4.82 2.65
N LEU A 56 -2.55 4.18 1.71
CA LEU A 56 -1.21 3.63 1.93
C LEU A 56 -0.23 4.73 2.36
N ILE A 57 -0.17 5.84 1.62
CA ILE A 57 0.72 6.97 1.94
C ILE A 57 0.40 7.54 3.34
N LEU A 58 -0.89 7.78 3.62
CA LEU A 58 -1.30 8.32 4.92
C LEU A 58 -0.97 7.34 6.07
N GLY A 59 -1.16 6.04 5.85
CA GLY A 59 -0.87 5.02 6.84
C GLY A 59 0.62 4.86 7.13
N GLU A 60 1.45 4.74 6.09
CA GLU A 60 2.89 4.53 6.24
C GLU A 60 3.61 5.78 6.70
N ILE A 61 3.40 6.93 6.04
CA ILE A 61 4.07 8.19 6.42
C ILE A 61 3.53 8.69 7.76
N GLY A 62 2.21 8.66 7.96
CA GLY A 62 1.57 9.10 9.20
C GLY A 62 1.96 8.20 10.39
N GLY A 63 1.91 6.88 10.20
CA GLY A 63 2.33 5.92 11.22
C GLY A 63 3.80 6.10 11.60
N THR A 64 4.69 6.22 10.61
CA THR A 64 6.12 6.46 10.84
C THR A 64 6.37 7.79 11.55
N ALA A 65 5.67 8.86 11.18
CA ALA A 65 5.81 10.17 11.85
C ALA A 65 5.41 10.11 13.32
N ILE A 66 4.35 9.38 13.68
CA ILE A 66 3.94 9.17 15.08
C ILE A 66 5.02 8.40 15.85
N LEU A 67 5.58 7.35 15.24
CA LEU A 67 6.66 6.58 15.87
C LEU A 67 7.93 7.42 16.09
N LEU A 68 8.31 8.24 15.11
CA LEU A 68 9.43 9.16 15.24
C LEU A 68 9.19 10.19 16.35
N ALA A 69 7.99 10.78 16.40
CA ALA A 69 7.63 11.71 17.46
C ALA A 69 7.71 11.05 18.84
N GLY A 70 7.23 9.80 18.98
CA GLY A 70 7.30 9.05 20.23
C GLY A 70 8.71 8.60 20.65
N VAL A 71 9.71 8.69 19.76
CA VAL A 71 11.13 8.47 20.10
C VAL A 71 11.80 9.78 20.50
N LEU A 72 11.42 10.89 19.88
CA LEU A 72 12.08 12.20 20.05
C LEU A 72 11.52 13.05 21.20
N LEU A 73 10.25 12.86 21.56
CA LEU A 73 9.52 13.61 22.58
C LEU A 73 9.22 12.73 23.79
#